data_AF-A0A1T4XPJ5-F1
#
_entry.id   AF-A0A1T4XPJ5-F1
#
_cell.length_a   1.000
_cell.length_b   1.000
_cell.length_c   1.000
_cell.angle_alpha   90.00
_cell.angle_beta   90.00
_cell.angle_gamma   90.00
#
_symmetry.space_group_name_H-M   'P 1'
#
loop_
_entity.id
_entity.type
_entity.pdbx_description
1 polymer ?
#
loop_
_entity_poly.entity_id
_entity_poly.type
_entity_poly.pdbx_seq_one_letter_code
_entity_poly.pdbx_strand_id
1 'polypeptide(L)'
;MKKLLLISVALSLVFVWGCSKKVKTEPETVVVKEQKVDEVLTPMQRYEQDYAQLPTSHSVSKGECLWWIAEYQQIYNDPFMWPLIYKANRDQIKNPDLIYPGQTFSVPRDFSMDEVKDGRKMAGAPWQALEPGAEAVIPAQMRANLGYSF
;
A
#
# COMPACT_ATOMS: atom_id res chain seq x y z
N MET A 1 56.64 22.96 -4.16
CA MET A 1 56.76 24.43 -4.03
C MET A 1 57.41 25.00 -5.29
N LYS A 2 56.88 26.11 -5.81
CA LYS A 2 57.42 27.03 -6.86
C LYS A 2 57.10 26.61 -8.32
N LYS A 3 56.15 27.26 -9.01
CA LYS A 3 56.10 28.61 -9.66
C LYS A 3 56.40 28.45 -11.17
N LEU A 4 55.40 28.56 -12.06
CA LEU A 4 54.85 29.76 -12.76
C LEU A 4 55.45 29.98 -14.18
N LEU A 5 54.52 30.04 -15.16
CA LEU A 5 54.50 30.75 -16.46
C LEU A 5 55.51 30.41 -17.58
N LEU A 6 55.01 30.21 -18.81
CA LEU A 6 55.15 31.16 -19.93
C LEU A 6 54.30 30.77 -21.18
N ILE A 7 53.99 31.78 -21.99
CA ILE A 7 52.98 31.93 -23.05
C ILE A 7 53.58 31.72 -24.46
N SER A 8 52.81 31.21 -25.43
CA SER A 8 53.01 31.31 -26.91
C SER A 8 51.78 30.69 -27.60
N VAL A 9 50.77 31.39 -28.15
CA VAL A 9 50.65 32.35 -29.28
C VAL A 9 51.17 31.85 -30.64
N ALA A 10 50.25 31.30 -31.44
CA ALA A 10 50.25 31.33 -32.90
C ALA A 10 48.77 31.27 -33.34
N LEU A 11 48.06 32.38 -33.53
CA LEU A 11 48.04 33.29 -34.68
C LEU A 11 47.97 32.57 -36.04
N SER A 12 46.74 32.38 -36.52
CA SER A 12 46.41 32.42 -37.94
C SER A 12 44.98 32.95 -38.10
N LEU A 13 44.91 34.27 -38.34
CA LEU A 13 43.83 34.95 -39.06
C LEU A 13 43.64 34.22 -40.42
N VAL A 14 42.51 34.19 -41.11
CA VAL A 14 41.70 35.32 -41.58
C VAL A 14 40.38 34.80 -42.24
N PHE A 15 39.45 35.72 -42.51
CA PHE A 15 38.29 35.67 -43.42
C PHE A 15 36.89 35.35 -42.86
N VAL A 16 36.37 36.35 -42.13
CA VAL A 16 35.07 37.03 -42.32
C VAL A 16 34.09 36.40 -43.33
N TRP A 17 32.92 35.97 -42.84
CA TRP A 17 31.65 36.33 -43.46
C TRP A 17 30.55 36.37 -42.41
N GLY A 18 30.08 37.59 -42.13
CA GLY A 18 28.91 37.83 -41.32
C GLY A 18 27.68 37.26 -42.02
N CYS A 19 27.15 36.15 -41.49
CA CYS A 19 25.74 35.86 -41.59
C CYS A 19 25.07 36.48 -40.36
N SER A 20 24.34 37.59 -40.57
CA SER A 20 23.28 38.00 -39.65
C SER A 20 22.26 36.85 -39.63
N LYS A 21 22.45 35.90 -38.72
CA LYS A 21 21.49 34.81 -38.52
C LYS A 21 20.25 35.47 -37.93
N LYS A 22 19.27 35.71 -38.79
CA LYS A 22 17.90 36.05 -38.40
C LYS A 22 17.53 35.10 -37.27
N VAL A 23 17.41 35.63 -36.05
CA VAL A 23 16.78 34.92 -34.95
C VAL A 23 15.33 34.74 -35.40
N LYS A 24 15.07 33.57 -35.99
CA LYS A 24 13.73 33.08 -36.18
C LYS A 24 13.28 32.75 -34.77
N THR A 25 12.55 33.67 -34.17
CA THR A 25 11.74 33.38 -32.99
C THR A 25 10.68 32.39 -33.47
N GLU A 26 11.07 31.12 -33.53
CA GLU A 26 10.11 30.04 -33.47
C GLU A 26 9.47 30.21 -32.09
N PRO A 27 8.13 30.39 -32.01
CA PRO A 27 7.50 30.38 -30.71
C PRO A 27 7.95 29.07 -30.08
N GLU A 28 8.58 29.16 -28.91
CA GLU A 28 8.68 28.02 -28.02
C GLU A 28 7.24 27.60 -27.82
N THR A 29 6.82 26.61 -28.62
CA THR A 29 5.63 25.85 -28.32
C THR A 29 5.99 25.27 -26.98
N VAL A 30 5.49 25.91 -25.93
CA VAL A 30 5.34 25.30 -24.64
C VAL A 30 4.48 24.09 -24.96
N VAL A 31 5.17 22.99 -25.26
CA VAL A 31 4.60 21.65 -25.17
C VAL A 31 4.29 21.58 -23.70
N VAL A 32 3.07 22.05 -23.37
CA VAL A 32 2.36 21.57 -22.20
C VAL A 32 2.36 20.08 -22.46
N LYS A 33 3.36 19.39 -21.88
CA LYS A 33 3.27 17.96 -21.66
C LYS A 33 1.89 17.82 -21.07
N GLU A 34 1.02 17.16 -21.82
CA GLU A 34 -0.30 16.80 -21.35
C GLU A 34 -0.07 16.15 -19.99
N GLN A 35 -0.34 16.93 -18.94
CA GLN A 35 -0.34 16.41 -17.59
C GLN A 35 -1.47 15.43 -17.63
N LYS A 36 -1.12 14.14 -17.72
CA LYS A 36 -2.02 13.04 -17.50
C LYS A 36 -2.82 13.41 -16.26
N VAL A 37 -4.07 13.82 -16.45
CA VAL A 37 -4.98 14.08 -15.36
C VAL A 37 -5.11 12.74 -14.67
N ASP A 38 -4.50 12.60 -13.51
CA ASP A 38 -4.61 11.40 -12.69
C ASP A 38 -6.11 11.11 -12.58
N GLU A 39 -6.55 9.96 -13.11
CA GLU A 39 -7.94 9.53 -13.04
C GLU A 39 -8.39 9.66 -11.58
N VAL A 40 -9.39 10.52 -11.33
CA VAL A 40 -9.92 10.72 -9.99
C VAL A 40 -10.59 9.41 -9.58
N LEU A 41 -9.87 8.60 -8.79
CA LEU A 41 -10.35 7.32 -8.30
C LEU A 41 -11.67 7.52 -7.55
N THR A 42 -12.64 6.65 -7.84
CA THR A 42 -13.87 6.58 -7.04
C THR A 42 -13.54 6.20 -5.59
N PRO A 43 -14.39 6.54 -4.60
CA PRO A 43 -14.16 6.15 -3.21
C PRO A 43 -13.91 4.64 -3.03
N MET A 44 -14.68 3.80 -3.76
CA MET A 44 -14.50 2.34 -3.73
C MET A 44 -13.13 1.92 -4.28
N GLN A 45 -12.70 2.47 -5.42
CA GLN A 45 -11.39 2.15 -6.00
C GLN A 45 -10.23 2.61 -5.11
N ARG A 46 -10.37 3.77 -4.46
CA ARG A 46 -9.39 4.25 -3.48
C ARG A 46 -9.29 3.27 -2.31
N TYR A 47 -10.42 2.82 -1.77
CA TYR A 47 -10.46 1.82 -0.72
C TYR A 47 -9.84 0.49 -1.15
N GLU A 48 -10.14 0.01 -2.36
CA GLU A 48 -9.53 -1.21 -2.92
C GLU A 48 -8.00 -1.09 -3.03
N GLN A 49 -7.51 0.07 -3.48
CA GLN A 49 -6.09 0.35 -3.55
C GLN A 49 -5.45 0.35 -2.16
N ASP A 50 -6.04 1.06 -1.20
CA ASP A 50 -5.55 1.15 0.18
C ASP A 50 -5.57 -0.25 0.85
N TYR A 51 -6.63 -1.02 0.63
CA TYR A 51 -6.77 -2.40 1.11
C TYR A 51 -5.68 -3.32 0.53
N ALA A 52 -5.34 -3.17 -0.75
CA ALA A 52 -4.28 -3.93 -1.40
C ALA A 52 -2.88 -3.63 -0.87
N GLN A 53 -2.67 -2.49 -0.19
CA GLN A 53 -1.40 -2.14 0.45
C GLN A 53 -1.27 -2.65 1.89
N LEU A 54 -2.33 -3.25 2.46
CA LEU A 54 -2.31 -3.76 3.82
C LEU A 54 -1.37 -4.97 3.97
N PRO A 55 -0.76 -5.16 5.16
CA PRO A 55 0.16 -6.26 5.40
C PRO A 55 -0.52 -7.63 5.24
N THR A 56 0.09 -8.55 4.50
CA THR A 56 -0.39 -9.93 4.33
C THR A 56 0.29 -10.91 5.31
N SER A 57 1.10 -10.39 6.23
CA SER A 57 1.74 -11.16 7.30
C SER A 57 1.97 -10.28 8.54
N HIS A 58 1.97 -10.90 9.72
CA HIS A 58 2.29 -10.25 11.00
C HIS A 58 3.35 -11.05 11.76
N SER A 59 4.34 -10.37 12.32
CA SER A 59 5.36 -10.99 13.18
C SER A 59 4.96 -10.79 14.64
N VAL A 60 4.81 -11.90 15.37
CA VAL A 60 4.29 -11.91 16.74
C VAL A 60 5.29 -11.24 17.68
N SER A 61 4.81 -10.25 18.41
CA SER A 61 5.52 -9.56 19.48
C SER A 61 5.29 -10.21 20.85
N LYS A 62 6.16 -9.88 21.81
CA LYS A 62 6.05 -10.43 23.17
C LYS A 62 4.73 -10.01 23.83
N GLY A 63 3.96 -11.01 24.24
CA GLY A 63 2.69 -10.83 24.95
C GLY A 63 1.47 -10.78 24.05
N GLU A 64 1.62 -10.82 22.73
CA GLU A 64 0.47 -10.85 21.81
C GLU A 64 -0.31 -12.16 21.87
N CYS A 65 -1.59 -12.07 21.55
CA CYS A 65 -2.47 -13.20 21.26
C CYS A 65 -3.18 -12.96 19.93
N LEU A 66 -3.76 -14.01 19.33
CA LEU A 66 -4.43 -13.90 18.03
C LEU A 66 -5.56 -12.85 18.02
N TRP A 67 -6.27 -12.70 19.15
CA TRP A 67 -7.31 -11.69 19.34
C TRP A 67 -6.78 -10.25 19.15
N TRP A 68 -5.68 -9.90 19.83
CA TRP A 68 -5.08 -8.56 19.71
C TRP A 68 -4.48 -8.31 18.33
N ILE A 69 -3.92 -9.35 17.70
CA ILE A 69 -3.40 -9.22 16.33
C ILE A 69 -4.54 -8.87 15.37
N ALA A 70 -5.69 -9.54 15.47
CA ALA A 70 -6.85 -9.24 14.63
C ALA A 70 -7.48 -7.86 14.90
N GLU A 71 -7.38 -7.37 16.13
CA GLU A 71 -7.85 -6.05 16.55
C GLU A 71 -7.07 -4.89 15.91
N TYR A 72 -5.82 -5.12 15.46
CA TYR A 72 -5.05 -4.06 14.83
C TYR A 72 -5.72 -3.52 13.56
N GLN A 73 -5.69 -2.19 13.41
CA GLN A 73 -6.31 -1.48 12.29
C GLN A 73 -5.78 -1.94 10.93
N GLN A 74 -4.48 -2.19 10.84
CA GLN A 74 -3.85 -2.70 9.62
C GLN A 74 -4.12 -4.19 9.35
N ILE A 75 -4.69 -4.92 10.32
CA ILE A 75 -5.06 -6.33 10.19
C ILE A 75 -6.53 -6.43 9.83
N TYR A 76 -7.44 -6.58 10.79
CA TYR A 76 -8.88 -6.63 10.50
C TYR A 76 -9.68 -5.53 11.21
N ASN A 77 -9.05 -4.79 12.13
CA ASN A 77 -9.76 -3.88 13.03
C ASN A 77 -10.98 -4.54 13.70
N ASP A 78 -10.89 -5.86 13.92
CA ASP A 78 -11.99 -6.68 14.39
C ASP A 78 -11.42 -7.91 15.12
N PRO A 79 -11.41 -7.89 16.46
CA PRO A 79 -10.82 -8.98 17.22
C PRO A 79 -11.53 -10.33 17.00
N PHE A 80 -12.83 -10.33 16.67
CA PHE A 80 -13.58 -11.58 16.44
C PHE A 80 -13.14 -12.29 15.15
N MET A 81 -12.33 -11.66 14.31
CA MET A 81 -11.77 -12.24 13.09
C MET A 81 -10.43 -12.97 13.31
N TRP A 82 -9.93 -13.07 14.55
CA TRP A 82 -8.73 -13.85 14.88
C TRP A 82 -8.73 -15.29 14.34
N PRO A 83 -9.88 -15.98 14.23
CA PRO A 83 -9.96 -17.30 13.61
C PRO A 83 -9.46 -17.40 12.18
N LEU A 84 -9.54 -16.33 11.41
CA LEU A 84 -9.03 -16.34 10.03
C LEU A 84 -7.52 -16.51 10.03
N ILE A 85 -6.82 -15.83 10.95
CA ILE A 85 -5.37 -15.98 11.15
C ILE A 85 -5.07 -17.41 11.60
N TYR A 86 -5.83 -17.93 12.57
CA TYR A 86 -5.62 -19.31 13.05
C TYR A 86 -5.80 -20.35 11.93
N LYS A 87 -6.89 -20.25 11.16
CA LYS A 87 -7.20 -21.17 10.06
C LYS A 87 -6.13 -21.13 8.96
N ALA A 88 -5.62 -19.95 8.63
CA ALA A 88 -4.57 -19.80 7.62
C ALA A 88 -3.20 -20.35 8.05
N ASN A 89 -2.94 -20.48 9.36
CA ASN A 89 -1.64 -20.85 9.91
C ASN A 89 -1.67 -22.15 10.75
N ARG A 90 -2.59 -23.08 10.44
CA ARG A 90 -2.78 -24.34 11.19
C ARG A 90 -1.58 -25.29 11.15
N ASP A 91 -0.75 -25.14 10.15
CA ASP A 91 0.54 -25.81 10.02
C ASP A 91 1.50 -25.38 11.14
N GLN A 92 1.48 -24.09 11.52
CA GLN A 92 2.34 -23.49 12.54
C GLN A 92 1.70 -23.44 13.95
N ILE A 93 0.39 -23.23 14.03
CA ILE A 93 -0.34 -23.02 15.30
C ILE A 93 -1.12 -24.29 15.66
N LYS A 94 -0.62 -25.04 16.64
CA LYS A 94 -1.31 -26.25 17.14
C LYS A 94 -2.43 -25.91 18.11
N ASN A 95 -2.16 -25.00 19.04
CA ASN A 95 -3.14 -24.47 19.99
C ASN A 95 -3.28 -22.95 19.74
N PRO A 96 -4.48 -22.43 19.45
CA PRO A 96 -4.68 -21.00 19.20
C PRO A 96 -4.33 -20.10 20.39
N ASP A 97 -4.37 -20.63 21.62
CA ASP A 97 -4.01 -19.90 22.84
C ASP A 97 -2.48 -19.87 23.10
N LEU A 98 -1.70 -20.55 22.26
CA LEU A 98 -0.26 -20.72 22.45
C LEU A 98 0.51 -20.30 21.19
N ILE A 99 0.73 -19.00 21.08
CA ILE A 99 1.61 -18.38 20.08
C ILE A 99 2.85 -17.81 20.76
N TYR A 100 3.93 -17.68 20.00
CA TYR A 100 5.25 -17.33 20.51
C TYR A 100 5.85 -16.13 19.77
N PRO A 101 6.62 -15.26 20.44
CA PRO A 101 7.27 -14.14 19.80
C PRO A 101 8.23 -14.58 18.70
N GLY A 102 8.27 -13.81 17.60
CA GLY A 102 9.09 -14.09 16.42
C GLY A 102 8.45 -15.06 15.41
N GLN A 103 7.31 -15.67 15.72
CA GLN A 103 6.51 -16.38 14.71
C GLN A 103 5.95 -15.37 13.70
N THR A 104 5.95 -15.73 12.41
CA THR A 104 5.35 -14.91 11.37
C THR A 104 4.12 -15.62 10.82
N PHE A 105 2.96 -15.01 10.99
CA PHE A 105 1.69 -15.55 10.54
C PHE A 105 1.21 -14.86 9.27
N SER A 106 0.68 -15.64 8.34
CA SER A 106 -0.07 -15.12 7.19
C SER A 106 -1.39 -14.49 7.65
N VAL A 107 -1.73 -13.35 7.07
CA VAL A 107 -2.95 -12.60 7.31
C VAL A 107 -3.76 -12.62 6.02
N PRO A 108 -4.73 -13.55 5.87
CA PRO A 108 -5.50 -13.69 4.63
C PRO A 108 -6.30 -12.41 4.33
N ARG A 109 -6.32 -12.02 3.05
CA ARG A 109 -7.09 -10.88 2.53
C ARG A 109 -8.22 -11.30 1.59
N ASP A 110 -8.20 -12.55 1.18
CA ASP A 110 -9.26 -13.19 0.39
C ASP A 110 -10.00 -14.17 1.31
N PHE A 111 -11.21 -13.79 1.69
CA PHE A 111 -12.11 -14.60 2.50
C PHE A 111 -13.55 -14.23 2.16
N SER A 112 -14.42 -15.22 2.25
CA SER A 112 -15.86 -15.07 2.05
C SER A 112 -16.56 -14.53 3.30
N MET A 113 -17.77 -13.98 3.12
CA MET A 113 -18.60 -13.54 4.24
C MET A 113 -18.91 -14.69 5.20
N ASP A 114 -19.11 -15.89 4.68
CA ASP A 114 -19.41 -17.08 5.48
C ASP A 114 -18.22 -17.44 6.37
N GLU A 115 -16.99 -17.36 5.86
CA GLU A 115 -15.78 -17.58 6.67
C GLU A 115 -15.61 -16.54 7.78
N VAL A 116 -15.95 -15.28 7.50
CA VAL A 116 -15.97 -14.20 8.52
C VAL A 116 -17.01 -14.52 9.58
N LYS A 117 -18.25 -14.85 9.20
CA LYS A 117 -19.34 -15.18 10.12
C LYS A 117 -18.99 -16.40 10.98
N ASP A 118 -18.43 -17.45 10.37
CA ASP A 118 -17.97 -18.65 11.06
C ASP A 118 -16.82 -18.36 12.02
N GLY A 119 -15.88 -17.52 11.59
CA GLY A 119 -14.79 -17.04 12.44
C GLY A 119 -15.35 -16.30 13.66
N ARG A 120 -16.17 -15.28 13.44
CA ARG A 120 -16.79 -14.49 14.51
C ARG A 120 -17.59 -15.37 15.47
N LYS A 121 -18.37 -16.32 14.95
CA LYS A 121 -19.08 -17.34 15.75
C LYS A 121 -18.13 -18.17 16.60
N MET A 122 -17.03 -18.68 16.04
CA MET A 122 -16.03 -19.46 16.76
C MET A 122 -15.31 -18.63 17.84
N ALA A 123 -15.12 -17.34 17.59
CA ALA A 123 -14.56 -16.38 18.57
C ALA A 123 -15.56 -16.00 19.68
N GLY A 124 -16.80 -16.50 19.65
CA GLY A 124 -17.81 -16.24 20.66
C GLY A 124 -18.64 -14.96 20.42
N ALA A 125 -18.68 -14.45 19.19
CA ALA A 125 -19.57 -13.36 18.85
C ALA A 125 -21.05 -13.77 19.08
N PRO A 126 -21.90 -12.86 19.57
CA PRO A 126 -23.32 -13.16 19.74
C PRO A 126 -23.98 -13.41 18.38
N TRP A 127 -24.97 -14.31 18.34
CA TRP A 127 -25.62 -14.72 17.09
C TRP A 127 -26.28 -13.56 16.33
N GLN A 128 -26.67 -12.49 17.04
CA GLN A 128 -27.21 -11.27 16.46
C GLN A 128 -26.15 -10.37 15.79
N ALA A 129 -24.86 -10.61 16.03
CA ALA A 129 -23.77 -9.76 15.54
C ALA A 129 -22.67 -10.59 14.87
N LEU A 130 -23.05 -11.53 14.00
CA LEU A 130 -22.11 -12.35 13.24
C LEU A 130 -21.50 -11.60 12.05
N GLU A 131 -22.12 -10.52 11.58
CA GLU A 131 -21.56 -9.67 10.54
C GLU A 131 -20.44 -8.79 11.11
N PRO A 132 -19.35 -8.58 10.35
CA PRO A 132 -18.29 -7.67 10.75
C PRO A 132 -18.85 -6.23 10.80
N GLY A 133 -18.35 -5.42 11.73
CA GLY A 133 -18.83 -4.03 11.88
C GLY A 133 -18.38 -3.11 10.75
N ALA A 134 -18.95 -1.90 10.70
CA ALA A 134 -18.61 -0.89 9.70
C ALA A 134 -17.16 -0.41 9.72
N GLU A 135 -16.44 -0.62 10.82
CA GLU A 135 -15.02 -0.26 10.96
C GLU A 135 -14.08 -1.43 10.65
N ALA A 136 -14.63 -2.63 10.43
CA ALA A 136 -13.81 -3.80 10.11
C ALA A 136 -13.14 -3.62 8.74
N VAL A 137 -11.90 -4.07 8.67
CA VAL A 137 -11.07 -4.04 7.46
C VAL A 137 -11.35 -5.31 6.65
N ILE A 138 -12.28 -5.18 5.71
CA ILE A 138 -12.82 -6.25 4.88
C ILE A 138 -12.74 -5.87 3.39
N PRO A 139 -12.79 -6.82 2.46
CA PRO A 139 -12.74 -6.51 1.03
C PRO A 139 -13.81 -5.50 0.60
N ALA A 140 -13.50 -4.64 -0.38
CA ALA A 140 -14.40 -3.56 -0.80
C ALA A 140 -15.79 -4.05 -1.23
N GLN A 141 -15.84 -5.12 -2.01
CA GLN A 141 -17.10 -5.74 -2.43
C GLN A 141 -17.93 -6.21 -1.22
N MET A 142 -17.27 -6.77 -0.21
CA MET A 142 -17.92 -7.18 1.03
C MET A 142 -18.51 -5.98 1.78
N ARG A 143 -17.74 -4.90 1.87
CA ARG A 143 -18.16 -3.63 2.47
C ARG A 143 -19.38 -3.03 1.75
N ALA A 144 -19.37 -3.03 0.42
CA ALA A 144 -20.51 -2.60 -0.40
C ALA A 144 -21.76 -3.45 -0.16
N ASN A 145 -21.61 -4.77 -0.10
CA ASN A 145 -22.73 -5.70 0.14
C ASN A 145 -23.39 -5.51 1.50
N LEU A 146 -22.63 -5.06 2.51
CA LEU A 146 -23.15 -4.68 3.83
C LEU A 146 -23.77 -3.27 3.87
N GLY A 147 -23.67 -2.51 2.77
CA GLY A 147 -24.18 -1.14 2.69
C GLY A 147 -23.33 -0.11 3.43
N TYR A 148 -22.05 -0.41 3.69
CA TYR A 148 -21.14 0.52 4.37
C TYR A 148 -20.55 1.53 3.39
N SER A 149 -20.25 2.73 3.90
CA SER A 149 -19.60 3.80 3.13
C SER A 149 -18.11 3.55 2.97
N PHE A 150 -17.53 3.94 1.83
CA PHE A 150 -16.10 3.91 1.56
C PHE A 150 -15.39 5.18 2.03
#